data_AF-A0A7C3D134-F1
#
_entry.id   AF-A0A7C3D134-F1
#
_cell.length_a   1.000
_cell.length_b   1.000
_cell.length_c   1.000
_cell.angle_alpha   90.00
_cell.angle_beta   90.00
_cell.angle_gamma   90.00
#
_symmetry.space_group_name_H-M   'P 1'
#
loop_
_entity.id
_entity.type
_entity.pdbx_description
1 polymer ?
#
loop_
_entity_poly.entity_id
_entity_poly.type
_entity_poly.pdbx_seq_one_letter_code
_entity_poly.pdbx_strand_id
1 'polypeptide(L)'
;MAFRFRYQRILDVRRQQEKAKAQEVARRQAAVLKQQREMESLERAWQDARGQWLRTGSKGASAQALQEQIRYLEGIRSRIEDARAELARLVDGLNRAREELVELMKQRKVLEKLEEKARAAYEARQNRLDQLLLDETATSRQWRAQLEQARSGSKRAE
;
A
#
# COMPACT_ATOMS: atom_id res chain seq x y z
N MET A 1 -15.08 -5.60 29.86
CA MET A 1 -15.68 -4.92 28.68
C MET A 1 -14.78 -5.15 27.46
N ALA A 2 -15.27 -4.98 26.23
CA ALA A 2 -14.42 -5.03 25.02
C ALA A 2 -13.93 -3.62 24.65
N PHE A 3 -12.67 -3.51 24.18
CA PHE A 3 -12.10 -2.26 23.68
C PHE A 3 -12.83 -1.77 22.44
N ARG A 4 -13.10 -0.46 22.35
CA ARG A 4 -13.69 0.18 21.16
C ARG A 4 -12.94 1.47 20.83
N PHE A 5 -12.33 1.51 19.66
CA PHE A 5 -11.65 2.71 19.18
C PHE A 5 -12.65 3.69 18.57
N ARG A 6 -12.68 4.93 19.08
CA ARG A 6 -13.62 5.98 18.63
C ARG A 6 -13.54 6.26 17.13
N TYR A 7 -12.36 6.12 16.52
CA TYR A 7 -12.13 6.44 15.11
C TYR A 7 -12.02 5.20 14.22
N GLN A 8 -12.50 4.03 14.67
CA GLN A 8 -12.41 2.77 13.91
C GLN A 8 -12.95 2.93 12.48
N ARG A 9 -14.14 3.53 12.33
CA ARG A 9 -14.77 3.73 11.02
C ARG A 9 -13.90 4.57 10.07
N ILE A 10 -13.22 5.60 10.59
CA ILE A 10 -12.34 6.44 9.78
C ILE A 10 -11.10 5.64 9.37
N LEU A 11 -10.51 4.89 10.31
CA LEU A 11 -9.36 4.04 10.03
C LEU A 11 -9.66 2.99 8.94
N ASP A 12 -10.84 2.36 9.00
CA ASP A 12 -11.26 1.38 8.01
C ASP A 12 -11.43 2.01 6.61
N VAL A 13 -12.02 3.21 6.54
CA VAL A 13 -12.11 3.97 5.29
C VAL A 13 -10.71 4.29 4.75
N ARG A 14 -9.76 4.69 5.60
CA ARG A 14 -8.38 4.97 5.18
C ARG A 14 -7.66 3.72 4.65
N ARG A 15 -7.85 2.57 5.30
CA ARG A 15 -7.34 1.28 4.81
C ARG A 15 -7.89 0.94 3.43
N GLN A 16 -9.19 1.17 3.22
CA GLN A 16 -9.80 0.92 1.92
C GLN A 16 -9.29 1.89 0.83
N GLN A 17 -9.11 3.17 1.17
CA GLN A 17 -8.53 4.16 0.25
C GLN A 17 -7.10 3.80 -0.16
N GLU A 18 -6.24 3.44 0.80
CA GLU A 18 -4.87 2.98 0.51
C GLU A 18 -4.86 1.74 -0.37
N LYS A 19 -5.72 0.75 -0.07
CA LYS A 19 -5.85 -0.47 -0.88
C LYS A 19 -6.27 -0.15 -2.32
N ALA A 20 -7.26 0.71 -2.50
CA ALA A 20 -7.70 1.14 -3.81
C ALA A 20 -6.59 1.87 -4.58
N LYS A 21 -5.84 2.76 -3.90
CA LYS A 21 -4.73 3.49 -4.52
C LYS A 21 -3.55 2.59 -4.89
N ALA A 22 -3.24 1.59 -4.06
CA ALA A 22 -2.22 0.58 -4.35
C ALA A 22 -2.59 -0.24 -5.61
N GLN A 23 -3.88 -0.59 -5.77
CA GLN A 23 -4.37 -1.23 -7.00
C GLN A 23 -4.24 -0.31 -8.22
N GLU A 24 -4.51 0.99 -8.07
CA GLU A 24 -4.31 1.97 -9.14
C GLU A 24 -2.83 2.06 -9.57
N VAL A 25 -1.90 2.14 -8.61
CA VAL A 25 -0.46 2.14 -8.86
C VAL A 25 -0.05 0.87 -9.62
N ALA A 26 -0.54 -0.31 -9.20
CA ALA A 26 -0.27 -1.56 -9.89
C ALA A 26 -0.75 -1.56 -11.35
N ARG A 27 -1.97 -1.04 -11.61
CA ARG A 27 -2.50 -0.90 -12.97
C ARG A 27 -1.67 0.04 -13.83
N ARG A 28 -1.27 1.21 -13.28
CA ARG A 28 -0.41 2.18 -13.99
C ARG A 28 0.96 1.60 -14.27
N GLN A 29 1.55 0.86 -13.32
CA GLN A 29 2.81 0.16 -13.51
C GLN A 29 2.73 -0.84 -14.66
N ALA A 30 1.63 -1.62 -14.73
CA ALA A 30 1.41 -2.56 -15.83
C ALA A 30 1.29 -1.84 -17.19
N ALA A 31 0.62 -0.68 -17.22
CA ALA A 31 0.52 0.14 -18.43
C ALA A 31 1.89 0.66 -18.90
N VAL A 32 2.72 1.17 -17.98
CA VAL A 32 4.10 1.60 -18.27
C VAL A 32 4.91 0.44 -18.86
N LEU A 33 4.87 -0.74 -18.23
CA LEU A 33 5.60 -1.92 -18.71
C LEU A 33 5.13 -2.37 -20.10
N LYS A 34 3.82 -2.30 -20.37
CA LYS A 34 3.26 -2.62 -21.68
C LYS A 34 3.78 -1.64 -22.74
N GLN A 35 3.73 -0.34 -22.46
CA GLN A 35 4.19 0.69 -23.38
C GLN A 35 5.69 0.59 -23.66
N GLN A 36 6.49 0.26 -22.63
CA GLN A 36 7.92 0.08 -22.78
C GLN A 36 8.25 -1.10 -23.70
N ARG A 37 7.52 -2.22 -23.59
CA ARG A 37 7.66 -3.35 -24.53
C ARG A 37 7.27 -2.99 -25.95
N GLU A 38 6.23 -2.18 -26.13
CA GLU A 38 5.81 -1.69 -27.45
C GLU A 38 6.89 -0.81 -28.08
N MET A 39 7.44 0.13 -27.31
CA MET A 39 8.56 0.97 -27.75
C MET A 39 9.78 0.13 -28.15
N GLU A 40 10.20 -0.84 -27.32
CA GLU A 40 11.30 -1.75 -27.65
C GLU A 40 11.05 -2.57 -28.92
N SER A 41 9.79 -2.94 -29.19
CA SER A 41 9.42 -3.67 -30.40
C SER A 41 9.54 -2.80 -31.65
N LEU A 42 9.14 -1.52 -31.56
CA LEU A 42 9.27 -0.55 -32.63
C LEU A 42 10.73 -0.21 -32.91
N GLU A 43 11.53 -0.02 -31.86
CA GLU A 43 12.97 0.21 -31.99
C GLU A 43 13.67 -0.98 -32.65
N ARG A 44 13.33 -2.22 -32.27
CA ARG A 44 13.82 -3.42 -32.96
C ARG A 44 13.41 -3.46 -34.42
N ALA A 45 12.14 -3.24 -34.73
CA ALA A 45 11.65 -3.20 -36.10
C ALA A 45 12.36 -2.13 -36.95
N TRP A 46 12.65 -0.97 -36.37
CA TRP A 46 13.41 0.10 -37.03
C TRP A 46 14.85 -0.33 -37.31
N GLN A 47 15.55 -0.91 -36.34
CA GLN A 47 16.92 -1.39 -36.50
C GLN A 47 17.00 -2.51 -37.55
N ASP A 48 16.03 -3.44 -37.54
CA ASP A 48 15.96 -4.52 -38.51
C ASP A 48 15.73 -4.00 -39.92
N ALA A 49 14.76 -3.10 -40.10
CA ALA A 49 14.45 -2.48 -41.38
C ALA A 49 15.63 -1.67 -41.93
N ARG A 50 16.31 -0.91 -41.06
CA ARG A 50 17.51 -0.14 -41.41
C ARG A 50 18.69 -1.06 -41.72
N GLY A 51 18.87 -2.13 -40.96
CA GLY A 51 19.94 -3.11 -41.15
C GLY A 51 19.77 -3.91 -42.44
N GLN A 52 18.54 -4.34 -42.76
CA GLN A 52 18.22 -4.95 -44.04
C GLN A 52 18.55 -3.99 -45.19
N TRP A 53 18.09 -2.74 -45.10
CA TRP A 53 18.36 -1.70 -46.09
C TRP A 53 19.86 -1.50 -46.37
N LEU A 54 20.68 -1.40 -45.32
CA LEU A 54 22.13 -1.25 -45.44
C LEU A 54 22.81 -2.48 -46.08
N ARG A 55 22.28 -3.70 -45.83
CA ARG A 55 22.84 -4.95 -46.36
C ARG A 55 22.47 -5.22 -47.81
N THR A 56 21.22 -5.01 -48.20
CA THR A 56 20.79 -5.20 -49.59
C THR A 56 21.35 -4.12 -50.50
N GLY A 57 21.65 -2.93 -49.95
CA GLY A 57 22.17 -1.80 -50.70
C GLY A 57 21.16 -1.27 -51.71
N SER A 58 21.31 -0.01 -52.10
CA SER A 58 20.50 0.62 -53.16
C SER A 58 20.85 0.12 -54.57
N LYS A 59 21.76 -0.86 -54.71
CA LYS A 59 22.29 -1.29 -56.01
C LYS A 59 21.20 -2.01 -56.81
N GLY A 60 20.71 -1.33 -57.84
CA GLY A 60 19.63 -1.83 -58.71
C GLY A 60 18.22 -1.52 -58.20
N ALA A 61 18.07 -0.86 -57.04
CA ALA A 61 16.77 -0.42 -56.56
C ALA A 61 16.25 0.76 -57.39
N SER A 62 14.97 0.74 -57.76
CA SER A 62 14.34 1.88 -58.42
C SER A 62 14.22 3.06 -57.46
N ALA A 63 14.13 4.28 -58.00
CA ALA A 63 13.88 5.49 -57.21
C ALA A 63 12.58 5.39 -56.37
N GLN A 64 11.57 4.68 -56.91
CA GLN A 64 10.33 4.43 -56.19
C GLN A 64 10.53 3.51 -54.98
N ALA A 65 11.26 2.40 -55.14
CA ALA A 65 11.55 1.47 -54.03
C ALA A 65 12.37 2.16 -52.91
N LEU A 66 13.31 3.02 -53.31
CA LEU A 66 14.07 3.89 -52.39
C LEU A 66 13.13 4.80 -51.57
N GLN A 67 12.19 5.47 -52.25
CA GLN A 67 11.27 6.39 -51.61
C GLN A 67 10.28 5.68 -50.67
N GLU A 68 9.77 4.51 -51.07
CA GLU A 68 8.88 3.68 -50.24
C GLU A 68 9.58 3.25 -48.94
N GLN A 69 10.84 2.83 -49.03
CA GLN A 69 11.62 2.43 -47.86
C GLN A 69 11.89 3.59 -46.91
N ILE A 70 12.24 4.78 -47.43
CA ILE A 70 12.44 5.98 -46.61
C ILE A 70 11.15 6.31 -45.85
N ARG A 71 9.99 6.34 -46.54
CA ARG A 71 8.69 6.60 -45.91
C ARG A 71 8.36 5.57 -44.83
N TYR A 72 8.69 4.30 -45.07
CA TYR A 72 8.49 3.24 -44.08
C TYR A 72 9.33 3.46 -42.82
N LEU A 73 10.63 3.76 -42.97
CA LEU A 73 11.53 4.04 -41.86
C LEU A 73 11.14 5.31 -41.08
N GLU A 74 10.71 6.36 -41.78
CA GLU A 74 10.17 7.58 -41.17
C GLU A 74 8.87 7.31 -40.40
N GLY A 75 7.98 6.48 -40.97
CA GLY A 75 6.75 6.06 -40.30
C GLY A 75 7.01 5.30 -39.00
N ILE A 76 7.97 4.37 -38.98
CA ILE A 76 8.36 3.68 -37.74
C ILE A 76 8.96 4.68 -36.75
N ARG A 77 9.83 5.59 -37.21
CA ARG A 77 10.45 6.60 -36.34
C ARG A 77 9.40 7.50 -35.67
N SER A 78 8.41 7.99 -36.43
CA SER A 78 7.30 8.78 -35.89
C SER A 78 6.56 7.99 -34.81
N ARG A 79 6.27 6.71 -35.05
CA ARG A 79 5.62 5.85 -34.05
C ARG A 79 6.46 5.65 -32.79
N ILE A 80 7.80 5.58 -32.91
CA ILE A 80 8.70 5.53 -31.75
C ILE A 80 8.62 6.84 -30.95
N GLU A 81 8.59 7.98 -31.62
CA GLU A 81 8.47 9.29 -30.98
C GLU A 81 7.14 9.42 -30.22
N ASP A 82 6.03 9.01 -30.85
CA ASP A 82 4.71 8.95 -30.20
C ASP A 82 4.72 7.99 -29.00
N ALA A 83 5.29 6.79 -29.17
CA ALA A 83 5.36 5.79 -28.10
C ALA A 83 6.19 6.27 -26.91
N ARG A 84 7.26 7.04 -27.16
CA ARG A 84 8.10 7.66 -26.14
C ARG A 84 7.37 8.78 -25.40
N ALA A 85 6.64 9.63 -26.12
CA ALA A 85 5.83 10.68 -25.51
C ALA A 85 4.74 10.08 -24.61
N GLU A 86 4.10 9.01 -25.05
CA GLU A 86 3.11 8.30 -24.24
C GLU A 86 3.73 7.62 -23.01
N LEU A 87 4.89 6.97 -23.17
CA LEU A 87 5.63 6.38 -22.05
C LEU A 87 5.95 7.43 -20.98
N ALA A 88 6.40 8.62 -21.39
CA ALA A 88 6.68 9.72 -20.46
C ALA A 88 5.42 10.14 -19.68
N ARG A 89 4.28 10.30 -20.36
CA ARG A 89 2.98 10.61 -19.72
C ARG A 89 2.55 9.53 -18.72
N LEU A 90 2.70 8.26 -19.08
CA LEU A 90 2.35 7.14 -18.22
C LEU A 90 3.24 7.08 -16.97
N VAL A 91 4.55 7.33 -17.13
CA VAL A 91 5.52 7.39 -16.02
C VAL A 91 5.20 8.54 -15.08
N ASP A 92 4.90 9.73 -15.60
CA ASP A 92 4.48 10.87 -14.78
C ASP A 92 3.20 10.56 -13.99
N GLY A 93 2.21 9.94 -14.65
CA GLY A 93 0.97 9.52 -14.00
C GLY A 93 1.20 8.45 -12.92
N LEU A 94 2.15 7.53 -13.13
CA LEU A 94 2.54 6.52 -12.15
C LEU A 94 3.22 7.18 -10.93
N ASN A 95 4.11 8.14 -11.15
CA ASN A 95 4.82 8.85 -10.08
C ASN A 95 3.84 9.61 -9.18
N ARG A 96 2.91 10.38 -9.78
CA ARG A 96 1.84 11.06 -9.01
C ARG A 96 1.00 10.08 -8.19
N ALA A 97 0.61 8.94 -8.78
CA ALA A 97 -0.15 7.93 -8.06
C ALA A 97 0.63 7.30 -6.89
N ARG A 98 1.95 7.15 -7.02
CA ARG A 98 2.82 6.67 -5.93
C ARG A 98 2.93 7.71 -4.80
N GLU A 99 3.08 8.98 -5.14
CA GLU A 99 3.12 10.07 -4.14
C GLU A 99 1.81 10.13 -3.33
N GLU A 100 0.67 10.06 -4.01
CA GLU A 100 -0.64 10.01 -3.36
C GLU A 100 -0.81 8.76 -2.46
N LEU A 101 -0.30 7.60 -2.88
CA LEU A 101 -0.30 6.39 -2.06
C LEU A 101 0.51 6.60 -0.77
N VAL A 102 1.69 7.22 -0.86
CA VAL A 102 2.53 7.53 0.30
C VAL A 102 1.79 8.45 1.28
N GLU A 103 1.07 9.46 0.79
CA GLU A 103 0.28 10.34 1.64
C GLU A 103 -0.87 9.60 2.34
N LEU A 104 -1.58 8.71 1.63
CA LEU A 104 -2.62 7.87 2.23
C LEU A 104 -2.05 6.95 3.32
N MET A 105 -0.88 6.34 3.08
CA MET A 105 -0.18 5.51 4.06
C MET A 105 0.20 6.30 5.31
N LYS A 106 0.71 7.53 5.15
CA LYS A 106 1.03 8.41 6.28
C LYS A 106 -0.22 8.71 7.11
N GLN A 107 -1.32 9.08 6.45
CA GLN A 107 -2.60 9.39 7.11
C GLN A 107 -3.16 8.19 7.87
N ARG A 108 -3.13 6.98 7.29
CA ARG A 108 -3.51 5.74 8.00
C ARG A 108 -2.63 5.51 9.22
N LYS A 109 -1.31 5.62 9.07
CA LYS A 109 -0.34 5.32 10.14
C LYS A 109 -0.52 6.23 11.35
N VAL A 110 -0.97 7.47 11.16
CA VAL A 110 -1.34 8.36 12.27
C VAL A 110 -2.51 7.79 13.07
N LEU A 111 -3.56 7.31 12.40
CA LEU A 111 -4.73 6.72 13.07
C LEU A 111 -4.40 5.40 13.77
N GLU A 112 -3.54 4.57 13.20
CA GLU A 112 -3.09 3.32 13.83
C GLU A 112 -2.32 3.60 15.12
N LYS A 113 -1.41 4.58 15.11
CA LYS A 113 -0.71 5.02 16.34
C LYS A 113 -1.67 5.56 17.40
N LEU A 114 -2.76 6.22 17.00
CA LEU A 114 -3.79 6.68 17.94
C LEU A 114 -4.59 5.51 18.52
N GLU A 115 -4.91 4.51 17.70
CA GLU A 115 -5.58 3.28 18.13
C GLU A 115 -4.71 2.52 19.14
N GLU A 116 -3.42 2.31 18.82
CA GLU A 116 -2.45 1.64 19.69
C GLU A 116 -2.35 2.32 21.07
N LYS A 117 -2.24 3.65 21.10
CA LYS A 117 -2.21 4.42 22.35
C LYS A 117 -3.51 4.30 23.14
N ALA A 118 -4.66 4.39 22.47
CA ALA A 118 -5.97 4.23 23.11
C ALA A 118 -6.14 2.82 23.69
N ARG A 119 -5.64 1.80 22.99
CA ARG A 119 -5.66 0.41 23.44
C ARG A 119 -4.79 0.20 24.67
N ALA A 120 -3.55 0.70 24.64
CA ALA A 120 -2.64 0.63 25.79
C ALA A 120 -3.24 1.32 27.03
N ALA A 121 -3.86 2.49 26.87
CA ALA A 121 -4.54 3.18 27.97
C ALA A 121 -5.75 2.41 28.50
N TYR A 122 -6.51 1.76 27.62
CA TYR A 122 -7.63 0.90 28.01
C TYR A 122 -7.15 -0.31 28.82
N GLU A 123 -6.12 -1.01 28.35
CA GLU A 123 -5.54 -2.18 29.01
C GLU A 123 -4.97 -1.81 30.39
N ALA A 124 -4.25 -0.70 30.50
CA ALA A 124 -3.75 -0.19 31.77
C ALA A 124 -4.89 0.12 32.76
N ARG A 125 -6.02 0.66 32.27
CA ARG A 125 -7.20 0.92 33.11
C ARG A 125 -7.87 -0.37 33.56
N GLN A 126 -8.02 -1.37 32.69
CA GLN A 126 -8.59 -2.66 33.07
C GLN A 126 -7.72 -3.33 34.13
N ASN A 127 -6.40 -3.39 33.93
CA ASN A 127 -5.47 -3.97 34.91
C ASN A 127 -5.58 -3.30 36.28
N ARG A 128 -5.72 -1.97 36.32
CA ARG A 128 -5.89 -1.24 37.59
C ARG A 128 -7.22 -1.56 38.27
N LEU A 129 -8.30 -1.71 37.51
CA LEU A 129 -9.61 -2.10 38.06
C LEU A 129 -9.58 -3.54 38.60
N ASP A 130 -8.92 -4.44 37.87
CA ASP A 130 -8.78 -5.84 38.28
C ASP A 130 -7.93 -5.95 39.55
N GLN A 131 -6.83 -5.19 39.66
CA GLN A 131 -6.02 -5.10 40.89
C GLN A 131 -6.84 -4.61 42.09
N LEU A 132 -7.62 -3.53 41.93
CA LEU A 132 -8.49 -3.03 43.00
C LEU A 132 -9.50 -4.08 43.46
N LEU A 133 -10.10 -4.81 42.52
CA LEU A 133 -11.06 -5.87 42.83
C LEU A 133 -10.39 -7.06 43.55
N LEU A 134 -9.16 -7.42 43.17
CA LEU A 134 -8.38 -8.44 43.87
C LEU A 134 -8.04 -8.01 45.30
N ASP A 135 -7.63 -6.76 45.50
CA ASP A 135 -7.33 -6.23 46.82
C ASP A 135 -8.57 -6.21 47.72
N GLU A 136 -9.71 -5.72 47.21
CA GLU A 136 -10.99 -5.71 47.93
C GLU A 136 -11.46 -7.11 48.34
N THR A 137 -11.32 -8.09 47.45
CA THR A 137 -11.70 -9.48 47.76
C THR A 137 -10.74 -10.12 48.77
N ALA A 138 -9.45 -9.80 48.73
CA ALA A 138 -8.47 -10.25 49.71
C ALA A 138 -8.77 -9.67 51.10
N THR A 139 -9.01 -8.36 51.21
CA THR A 139 -9.41 -7.71 52.48
C THR A 139 -10.71 -8.29 53.02
N SER A 140 -11.71 -8.49 52.16
CA SER A 140 -13.00 -9.07 52.54
C SER A 140 -12.86 -10.50 53.08
N ARG A 141 -11.99 -11.31 52.48
CA ARG A 141 -11.70 -12.67 52.96
C ARG A 141 -11.00 -12.65 54.32
N GLN A 142 -9.99 -11.78 54.49
CA GLN A 142 -9.29 -11.65 55.77
C GLN A 142 -10.22 -11.21 56.90
N TRP A 143 -11.09 -10.23 56.64
CA TRP A 143 -12.09 -9.77 57.60
C TRP A 143 -13.05 -10.89 58.02
N ARG A 144 -13.54 -11.69 57.06
CA ARG A 144 -14.40 -12.86 57.35
C ARG A 144 -13.69 -13.90 58.21
N ALA A 145 -12.43 -14.22 57.90
CA ALA A 145 -11.64 -15.16 58.69
C ALA A 145 -11.43 -14.67 60.13
N GLN A 146 -11.19 -13.37 60.35
CA GLN A 146 -11.05 -12.78 61.68
C GLN A 146 -12.37 -12.85 62.48
N LEU A 147 -13.52 -12.60 61.84
CA LEU A 147 -14.84 -12.71 62.47
C LEU A 147 -15.17 -14.16 62.89
N GLU A 148 -14.80 -15.16 62.10
CA GLU A 148 -14.97 -16.58 62.44
C GLU A 148 -14.08 -16.99 63.62
N GLN A 149 -12.84 -16.48 63.67
CA GLN A 149 -11.94 -16.70 64.80
C GLN A 149 -12.47 -16.03 66.09
N ALA A 150 -12.98 -14.80 66.02
CA ALA A 150 -13.60 -14.12 67.15
C ALA A 150 -14.85 -14.86 67.67
N ARG A 151 -15.70 -15.39 66.77
CA ARG A 151 -16.88 -16.20 67.13
C ARG A 151 -16.55 -17.55 67.75
N SER A 152 -15.46 -18.20 67.32
CA SER A 152 -15.01 -19.48 67.89
C SER A 152 -14.23 -19.32 69.20
N GLY A 153 -13.54 -18.19 69.41
CA GLY A 153 -12.91 -17.81 70.68
C GLY A 153 -13.92 -17.51 71.79
N SER A 154 -15.06 -16.88 71.48
CA SER A 154 -16.12 -16.59 72.45
C SER A 154 -16.86 -17.83 72.95
N LYS A 155 -16.86 -18.94 72.21
CA LYS A 155 -17.52 -20.20 72.60
C LYS A 155 -16.69 -21.09 73.55
N ARG A 156 -15.47 -20.69 73.90
CA ARG A 156 -14.58 -21.42 74.82
C ARG A 156 -14.46 -20.78 76.22
N ALA A 157 -15.24 -19.74 76.49
CA ALA A 157 -15.16 -18.94 77.73
C ALA A 157 -16.41 -19.05 78.63
N GLU A 158 -17.34 -19.97 78.33
CA GLU A 158 -18.45 -20.40 79.21
C GLU A 158 -18.20 -21.85 79.64
#